data_AF-A0A520F8A7-F1
#
_entry.id   AF-A0A520F8A7-F1
#
_cell.length_a   1.000
_cell.length_b   1.000
_cell.length_c   1.000
_cell.angle_alpha   90.00
_cell.angle_beta   90.00
_cell.angle_gamma   90.00
#
_symmetry.space_group_name_H-M   'P 1'
#
loop_
_entity.id
_entity.type
_entity.pdbx_description
1 polymer ?
#
loop_
_entity_poly.entity_id
_entity_poly.type
_entity_poly.pdbx_seq_one_letter_code
_entity_poly.pdbx_strand_id
1 'polypeptide(L)'
;RYVMSDAGHKIRQERQRDRIHRVAEWLMRSAPGELDPILVPAWQRANSDAERTRVVVDQIASYTESRLELVDKRSLGAQASWG
;
A
#
# COMPACT_ATOMS: atom_id res chain seq x y z
N ARG A 1 -29.82 -7.73 15.75
CA ARG A 1 -29.52 -7.24 14.38
C ARG A 1 -28.10 -6.71 14.41
N TYR A 2 -27.13 -7.38 13.77
CA TYR A 2 -25.71 -7.00 13.83
C TYR A 2 -25.35 -6.03 12.70
N VAL A 3 -24.60 -4.98 13.05
CA VAL A 3 -24.18 -3.88 12.18
C VAL A 3 -23.24 -4.34 11.06
N MET A 4 -22.56 -5.49 11.22
CA MET A 4 -21.49 -5.95 10.30
C MET A 4 -21.99 -6.60 8.99
N SER A 5 -23.30 -6.75 8.78
CA SER A 5 -23.85 -7.56 7.68
C SER A 5 -24.53 -6.77 6.56
N ASP A 6 -24.50 -5.44 6.62
CA ASP A 6 -25.18 -4.62 5.62
C ASP A 6 -24.35 -4.47 4.33
N ALA A 7 -24.99 -4.52 3.16
CA ALA A 7 -24.31 -4.55 1.86
C ALA A 7 -23.36 -3.35 1.64
N GLY A 8 -23.67 -2.20 2.25
CA GLY A 8 -22.80 -1.02 2.25
C GLY A 8 -21.46 -1.21 2.96
N HIS A 9 -21.40 -2.06 4.00
CA HIS A 9 -20.14 -2.36 4.69
C HIS A 9 -19.19 -3.19 3.82
N LYS A 10 -19.72 -4.12 3.00
CA LYS A 10 -18.92 -4.92 2.07
C LYS A 10 -18.30 -4.05 0.97
N ILE A 11 -19.10 -3.18 0.34
CA ILE A 11 -18.62 -2.25 -0.70
C ILE A 11 -17.52 -1.34 -0.16
N ARG A 12 -17.64 -0.88 1.09
CA ARG A 12 -16.60 -0.07 1.72
C ARG A 12 -15.30 -0.86 1.96
N GLN A 13 -15.41 -2.10 2.44
CA GLN A 13 -14.25 -2.98 2.65
C GLN A 13 -13.53 -3.30 1.33
N GLU A 14 -14.27 -3.58 0.25
CA GLU A 14 -13.70 -3.82 -1.07
C GLU A 14 -12.88 -2.62 -1.56
N ARG A 15 -13.43 -1.41 -1.47
CA ARG A 15 -12.71 -0.18 -1.84
C ARG A 15 -11.45 0.04 -1.01
N GLN A 16 -11.49 -0.26 0.29
CA GLN A 16 -10.31 -0.19 1.16
C GLN A 16 -9.25 -1.22 0.76
N ARG A 17 -9.67 -2.44 0.41
CA ARG A 17 -8.78 -3.49 -0.06
C ARG A 17 -8.09 -3.11 -1.38
N ASP A 18 -8.85 -2.56 -2.33
CA ASP A 18 -8.31 -2.11 -3.60
C ASP A 18 -7.27 -0.99 -3.43
N ARG A 19 -7.52 -0.07 -2.49
CA ARG A 19 -6.57 0.99 -2.13
C ARG A 19 -5.25 0.40 -1.60
N ILE A 20 -5.33 -0.56 -0.68
CA ILE A 20 -4.13 -1.22 -0.14
C ILE A 20 -3.33 -1.87 -1.28
N HIS A 21 -3.99 -2.57 -2.20
CA HIS A 21 -3.32 -3.20 -3.34
C HIS A 21 -2.64 -2.18 -4.27
N ARG A 22 -3.32 -1.08 -4.63
CA ARG A 22 -2.74 -0.03 -5.48
C ARG A 22 -1.49 0.59 -4.85
N VAL A 23 -1.55 0.89 -3.55
CA VAL A 23 -0.40 1.43 -2.82
C VAL A 23 0.75 0.42 -2.73
N ALA A 24 0.44 -0.86 -2.46
CA ALA A 24 1.45 -1.91 -2.39
C ALA A 24 2.19 -2.07 -3.72
N GLU A 25 1.45 -2.12 -4.83
CA GLU A 25 2.04 -2.20 -6.16
C GLU A 25 2.91 -0.99 -6.49
N TRP A 26 2.45 0.21 -6.14
CA TRP A 26 3.22 1.43 -6.36
C TRP A 26 4.52 1.41 -5.55
N LEU A 27 4.46 1.10 -4.26
CA LEU A 27 5.65 0.99 -3.39
C LEU A 27 6.62 -0.07 -3.89
N MET A 28 6.14 -1.22 -4.36
CA MET A 28 6.99 -2.27 -4.94
C MET A 28 7.76 -1.78 -6.17
N ARG A 29 7.17 -0.91 -6.99
CA ARG A 29 7.80 -0.37 -8.21
C ARG A 29 8.68 0.85 -7.96
N SER A 30 8.34 1.69 -6.99
CA SER A 30 9.06 2.93 -6.68
C SER A 30 10.13 2.77 -5.60
N ALA A 31 10.17 1.63 -4.92
CA ALA A 31 11.18 1.34 -3.92
C ALA A 31 12.61 1.32 -4.51
N PRO A 32 13.62 1.74 -3.73
CA PRO A 32 13.51 2.20 -2.35
C PRO A 32 13.06 3.67 -2.19
N GLY A 33 12.87 4.42 -3.29
CA GLY A 33 12.73 5.88 -3.26
C GLY A 33 11.53 6.43 -2.50
N GLU A 34 10.45 5.66 -2.40
CA GLU A 34 9.22 6.06 -1.68
C GLU A 34 9.02 5.30 -0.35
N LEU A 35 10.01 4.51 0.07
CA LEU A 35 10.01 3.88 1.38
C LEU A 35 10.44 4.87 2.45
N ASP A 36 9.93 4.71 3.67
CA ASP A 36 10.48 5.36 4.85
C ASP A 36 11.98 5.01 4.97
N PRO A 37 12.87 5.99 5.20
CA PRO A 37 14.30 5.74 5.33
C PRO A 37 14.67 4.61 6.30
N ILE A 38 13.87 4.37 7.35
CA ILE A 38 14.12 3.28 8.30
C ILE A 38 13.98 1.88 7.67
N LEU A 39 13.16 1.75 6.63
CA LEU A 39 12.89 0.49 5.94
C LEU A 39 13.84 0.23 4.76
N VAL A 40 14.54 1.26 4.26
CA VAL A 40 15.47 1.14 3.13
C VAL A 40 16.56 0.08 3.37
N PRO A 41 17.21 -0.01 4.55
CA PRO A 41 18.20 -1.07 4.80
C PRO A 41 17.61 -2.47 4.75
N ALA A 42 16.34 -2.65 5.15
CA ALA A 42 15.66 -3.94 5.06
C ALA A 42 15.35 -4.29 3.60
N TRP A 43 14.91 -3.31 2.80
CA TRP A 43 14.71 -3.48 1.36
C TRP A 43 16.00 -3.86 0.62
N GLN A 44 17.10 -3.18 0.90
CA GLN A 44 18.39 -3.43 0.25
C GLN A 44 18.98 -4.81 0.58
N ARG A 45 18.67 -5.34 1.78
CA ARG A 45 19.10 -6.67 2.21
C ARG A 45 18.15 -7.80 1.73
N ALA A 46 16.98 -7.46 1.20
CA ALA A 46 16.03 -8.44 0.71
C ALA A 46 16.55 -9.11 -0.58
N ASN A 47 16.69 -10.43 -0.52
CA ASN A 47 17.20 -11.27 -1.60
C ASN A 47 16.06 -12.02 -2.34
N SER A 48 14.81 -11.82 -1.91
CA SER A 48 13.64 -12.43 -2.52
C SER A 48 12.46 -11.47 -2.62
N ASP A 49 11.54 -11.77 -3.53
CA ASP A 49 10.31 -11.01 -3.68
C ASP A 49 9.42 -11.10 -2.43
N ALA A 50 9.48 -12.21 -1.70
CA ALA A 50 8.79 -12.37 -0.42
C ALA A 50 9.34 -11.41 0.65
N GLU A 51 10.66 -11.27 0.75
CA GLU A 51 11.29 -10.33 1.67
C GLU A 51 11.00 -8.87 1.27
N ARG A 52 11.03 -8.55 -0.03
CA ARG A 52 10.63 -7.23 -0.54
C ARG A 52 9.16 -6.92 -0.23
N THR A 53 8.27 -7.89 -0.45
CA THR A 53 6.85 -7.78 -0.12
C THR A 53 6.66 -7.52 1.37
N ARG A 54 7.44 -8.19 2.24
CA ARG A 54 7.36 -7.96 3.69
C ARG A 54 7.66 -6.51 4.06
N VAL A 55 8.67 -5.90 3.44
CA VAL A 55 9.03 -4.49 3.68
C VAL A 55 7.90 -3.55 3.23
N VAL A 56 7.28 -3.80 2.07
CA VAL A 56 6.11 -3.01 1.62
C VAL A 56 4.93 -3.18 2.56
N VAL A 57 4.67 -4.39 3.06
CA VAL A 57 3.63 -4.65 4.05
C VAL A 57 3.91 -3.88 5.35
N ASP A 58 5.16 -3.86 5.82
CA ASP A 58 5.56 -3.07 7.00
C ASP A 58 5.35 -1.55 6.79
N GLN A 59 5.70 -1.05 5.61
CA GLN A 59 5.43 0.34 5.24
C GLN A 59 3.94 0.66 5.31
N ILE A 60 3.08 -0.17 4.72
CA ILE A 60 1.63 0.06 4.70
C ILE A 60 1.04 -0.07 6.11
N ALA A 61 1.49 -1.05 6.89
CA ALA A 61 1.03 -1.25 8.27
C ALA A 61 1.36 -0.05 9.19
N SER A 62 2.40 0.72 8.85
CA SER A 62 2.76 1.94 9.58
C SER A 62 1.86 3.15 9.26
N TYR A 63 1.04 3.09 8.21
CA TYR A 63 0.20 4.20 7.79
C TYR A 63 -1.08 4.30 8.61
N THR A 64 -1.44 5.54 8.93
CA THR A 64 -2.82 5.88 9.26
C THR A 64 -3.68 5.87 7.99
N GLU A 65 -5.01 5.78 8.11
CA GLU A 65 -5.92 5.83 6.97
C GLU A 65 -5.69 7.08 6.10
N SER A 66 -5.56 8.26 6.72
CA SER A 66 -5.31 9.51 5.98
C SER A 66 -3.98 9.50 5.21
N ARG A 67 -2.94 8.86 5.76
CA ARG A 67 -1.66 8.73 5.07
C ARG A 67 -1.77 7.76 3.90
N LEU A 68 -2.44 6.63 4.08
CA LEU A 68 -2.70 5.67 3.01
C LEU A 68 -3.48 6.32 1.85
N GLU A 69 -4.49 7.12 2.16
CA GLU A 69 -5.27 7.89 1.18
C GLU A 69 -4.44 8.89 0.39
N LEU A 70 -3.54 9.61 1.07
CA LEU A 70 -2.65 10.57 0.43
C LEU A 70 -1.69 9.88 -0.55
N VAL A 71 -1.12 8.75 -0.15
CA VAL A 71 -0.20 7.97 -0.97
C VAL A 71 -0.92 7.39 -2.20
N ASP A 72 -2.11 6.81 -2.05
CA ASP A 72 -2.93 6.32 -3.18
C ASP A 72 -3.23 7.43 -4.20
N LYS A 73 -3.58 8.64 -3.74
CA LYS A 73 -3.80 9.79 -4.64
C LYS A 73 -2.55 10.18 -5.40
N ARG A 74 -1.38 10.19 -4.74
CA ARG A 74 -0.10 10.52 -5.38
C ARG A 74 0.34 9.43 -6.35
N SER A 75 0.10 8.16 -6.03
CA SER A 75 0.46 7.04 -6.89
C SER A 75 -0.33 7.04 -8.19
N LEU A 76 -1.60 7.42 -8.18
CA LEU A 76 -2.43 7.47 -9.39
C LEU A 76 -1.86 8.39 -10.49
N GLY A 77 -1.30 9.54 -10.10
CA GLY A 77 -0.63 10.44 -11.05
C GLY A 77 0.63 9.83 -11.67
N ALA A 78 1.42 9.09 -10.87
CA ALA A 78 2.59 8.38 -11.35
C ALA A 78 2.23 7.13 -12.17
N GLN A 79 1.20 6.38 -11.76
CA GLN A 79 0.73 5.17 -12.45
C GLN A 79 0.13 5.47 -13.81
N ALA A 80 -0.56 6.62 -13.96
CA ALA A 80 -1.06 7.07 -15.26
C ALA A 80 0.07 7.36 -16.27
N SER A 81 1.28 7.67 -15.80
CA SER A 81 2.46 7.89 -16.66
C SER A 81 3.20 6.60 -17.05
N TRP A 82 2.79 5.45 -16.50
CA TRP A 82 3.40 4.14 -16.78
C TRP A 82 2.67 3.35 -17.86
N GLY A 83 1.56 3.87 -18.38
CA GLY A 83 0.75 3.30 -19.46
C GLY A 83 0.96 4.01 -20.79
#